data_AF-A0A9D5MCD8-F1
#
_entry.id   AF-A0A9D5MCD8-F1
#
_cell.length_a   1.000
_cell.length_b   1.000
_cell.length_c   1.000
_cell.angle_alpha   90.00
_cell.angle_beta   90.00
_cell.angle_gamma   90.00
#
_symmetry.space_group_name_H-M   'P 1'
#
loop_
_entity.id
_entity.type
_entity.pdbx_description
1 polymer ?
#
loop_
_entity_poly.entity_id
_entity_poly.type
_entity_poly.pdbx_seq_one_letter_code
_entity_poly.pdbx_strand_id
1 'polypeptide(L)'
;MITNDKSIVELKHFILREICRLAWADTLTQEDTERIVAEVSPGPKPRYRCCVYKEREIVRGRIRLAMGLSPDVLSPTDNVVAVIPAACDDCPIQDYFVSDICRFCLGRACLNACRFGALAPGDTKMRIDSAKCKSCGLCARACPFGAIIHRERPCKQACPVGAIFYDEAGICKIDESKCIHCGHCIHNCPFGAIGSKIYAIDVIRAIKDGKRVIAMCAPATEGQFGPGVGMASVRAALKKAGFADMVEVGLGGDMTAASEAKEWIEARREGKKLTTSCCPAFISMLRHHFPELYEKNKSETVSPMVAVSRYLKCLDPDCVTVFIGPCIAKKTETKSRYIKDSADYALTYGEMVALLDSRDVEIAPVEEDYQEASVFGKKFAGSGGVAGAVLEAMREMGEDTSDIKLMTCAGGEECRKA
;
A
#
# COMPACT_ATOMS: atom_id res chain seq x y z
N MET A 1 6.17 -18.70 1.39
CA MET A 1 6.48 -17.60 2.33
C MET A 1 5.40 -17.63 3.41
N ILE A 2 5.76 -17.74 4.69
CA ILE A 2 4.78 -17.66 5.79
C ILE A 2 4.52 -16.18 6.04
N THR A 3 3.31 -15.70 5.77
CA THR A 3 2.92 -14.30 6.02
C THR A 3 2.04 -14.23 7.27
N ASN A 4 2.10 -13.12 7.99
CA ASN A 4 1.35 -12.88 9.24
C ASN A 4 -0.09 -12.38 8.98
N ASP A 5 -0.55 -12.40 7.73
CA ASP A 5 -1.81 -11.78 7.30
C ASP A 5 -2.79 -12.74 6.61
N LYS A 6 -2.49 -14.04 6.50
CA LYS A 6 -3.32 -15.03 5.79
C LYS A 6 -4.81 -14.93 6.16
N SER A 7 -5.15 -15.05 7.44
CA SER A 7 -6.55 -14.98 7.90
C SER A 7 -7.19 -13.60 7.69
N ILE A 8 -6.39 -12.53 7.70
CA ILE A 8 -6.87 -11.18 7.43
C ILE A 8 -7.20 -11.03 5.94
N VAL A 9 -6.34 -11.55 5.07
CA VAL A 9 -6.53 -11.54 3.62
C VAL A 9 -7.73 -12.39 3.23
N GLU A 10 -7.88 -13.59 3.79
CA GLU A 10 -9.04 -14.47 3.58
C GLU A 10 -10.36 -13.75 3.95
N LEU A 11 -10.41 -13.12 5.13
CA LEU A 11 -11.59 -12.37 5.56
C LEU A 11 -11.87 -11.16 4.66
N LYS A 12 -10.82 -10.40 4.29
CA LYS A 12 -10.94 -9.25 3.38
C LYS A 12 -11.48 -9.69 2.03
N HIS A 13 -10.94 -10.77 1.49
CA HIS A 13 -11.32 -11.32 0.18
C HIS A 13 -12.78 -11.79 0.22
N PHE A 14 -13.17 -12.57 1.23
CA PHE A 14 -14.55 -13.02 1.40
C PHE A 14 -15.54 -11.85 1.42
N ILE A 15 -15.32 -10.86 2.29
CA ILE A 15 -16.22 -9.69 2.41
C ILE A 15 -16.30 -8.94 1.07
N LEU A 16 -15.16 -8.70 0.41
CA LEU A 16 -15.15 -7.97 -0.85
C LEU A 16 -15.85 -8.74 -1.96
N ARG A 17 -15.64 -10.06 -2.05
CA ARG A 17 -16.31 -10.93 -3.04
C ARG A 17 -17.82 -10.87 -2.89
N GLU A 18 -18.34 -11.01 -1.66
CA GLU A 18 -19.78 -10.98 -1.43
C GLU A 18 -20.38 -9.60 -1.72
N ILE A 19 -19.69 -8.52 -1.37
CA ILE A 19 -20.12 -7.16 -1.73
C ILE A 19 -20.14 -6.96 -3.25
N CYS A 20 -19.11 -7.45 -3.97
CA CYS A 20 -19.09 -7.41 -5.42
C CYS A 20 -20.24 -8.21 -6.03
N ARG A 21 -20.55 -9.42 -5.51
CA ARG A 21 -21.71 -10.23 -5.94
C ARG A 21 -23.02 -9.47 -5.80
N LEU A 22 -23.24 -8.83 -4.65
CA LEU A 22 -24.43 -8.00 -4.41
C LEU A 22 -24.48 -6.78 -5.34
N ALA A 23 -23.32 -6.16 -5.64
CA ALA A 23 -23.23 -5.06 -6.58
C ALA A 23 -23.56 -5.48 -8.02
N TRP A 24 -23.13 -6.67 -8.45
CA TRP A 24 -23.52 -7.23 -9.74
C TRP A 24 -25.03 -7.50 -9.81
N ALA A 25 -25.65 -7.93 -8.71
CA ALA A 25 -27.07 -8.25 -8.63
C ALA A 25 -28.01 -7.05 -8.41
N ASP A 26 -27.49 -5.82 -8.21
CA ASP A 26 -28.26 -4.64 -7.77
C ASP A 26 -29.01 -4.81 -6.44
N THR A 27 -28.56 -5.74 -5.59
CA THR A 27 -29.17 -6.03 -4.29
C THR A 27 -28.29 -5.57 -3.14
N LEU A 28 -27.41 -4.59 -3.35
CA LEU A 28 -26.54 -4.10 -2.27
C LEU A 28 -27.34 -3.17 -1.34
N THR A 29 -28.05 -3.76 -0.37
CA THR A 29 -28.80 -3.05 0.66
C THR A 29 -28.11 -3.12 2.03
N GLN A 30 -28.58 -2.30 2.98
CA GLN A 30 -28.13 -2.38 4.37
C GLN A 30 -28.42 -3.76 4.98
N GLU A 31 -29.57 -4.37 4.68
CA GLU A 31 -29.93 -5.70 5.17
C GLU A 31 -28.96 -6.77 4.67
N ASP A 32 -28.56 -6.70 3.40
CA ASP A 32 -27.58 -7.63 2.83
C ASP A 32 -26.19 -7.45 3.43
N THR A 33 -25.79 -6.22 3.76
CA THR A 33 -24.52 -6.01 4.49
C THR A 33 -24.57 -6.60 5.90
N GLU A 34 -25.70 -6.53 6.60
CA GLU A 34 -25.88 -7.14 7.92
C GLU A 34 -25.95 -8.68 7.86
N ARG A 35 -26.47 -9.25 6.76
CA ARG A 35 -26.37 -10.70 6.50
C ARG A 35 -24.92 -11.17 6.39
N ILE A 36 -24.06 -10.44 5.67
CA ILE A 36 -22.62 -10.75 5.61
C ILE A 36 -21.99 -10.70 7.01
N VAL A 37 -22.35 -9.69 7.83
CA VAL A 37 -21.89 -9.57 9.21
C VAL A 37 -22.29 -10.80 10.05
N ALA A 38 -23.53 -11.26 9.91
CA ALA A 38 -24.04 -12.43 10.59
C ALA A 38 -23.39 -13.73 10.11
N GLU A 39 -23.06 -13.85 8.82
CA GLU A 39 -22.37 -15.02 8.28
C GLU A 39 -20.93 -15.13 8.77
N VAL A 40 -20.20 -14.01 8.81
CA VAL A 40 -18.82 -13.98 9.30
C VAL A 40 -18.75 -14.23 10.81
N SER A 41 -19.65 -13.62 11.58
CA SER A 41 -19.73 -13.79 13.05
C SER A 41 -21.16 -14.18 13.49
N PRO A 42 -21.52 -15.48 13.35
CA PRO A 42 -22.86 -15.97 13.66
C PRO A 42 -23.16 -15.96 15.17
N GLY A 43 -22.12 -16.06 16.01
CA GLY A 43 -22.28 -16.21 17.46
C GLY A 43 -22.79 -17.59 17.86
N PRO A 44 -23.17 -17.80 19.14
CA PRO A 44 -23.16 -16.83 20.24
C PRO A 44 -21.77 -16.60 20.86
N LYS A 45 -20.78 -17.45 20.54
CA LYS A 45 -19.40 -17.32 21.02
C LYS A 45 -18.52 -16.57 20.01
N PRO A 46 -17.61 -15.68 20.44
CA PRO A 46 -16.63 -15.08 19.55
C PRO A 46 -15.58 -16.12 19.12
N ARG A 47 -14.93 -15.85 17.98
CA ARG A 47 -13.87 -16.69 17.40
C ARG A 47 -12.46 -16.16 17.68
N TYR A 48 -12.24 -14.84 17.60
CA TYR A 48 -10.90 -14.22 17.65
C TYR A 48 -10.85 -12.85 18.36
N ARG A 49 -11.97 -12.38 18.92
CA ARG A 49 -12.03 -11.18 19.78
C ARG A 49 -12.74 -11.48 21.10
N CYS A 50 -12.81 -10.48 21.97
CA CYS A 50 -13.44 -10.59 23.29
C CYS A 50 -14.94 -10.87 23.25
N CYS A 51 -15.66 -10.45 22.21
CA CYS A 51 -17.10 -10.67 22.08
C CYS A 51 -17.56 -10.60 20.60
N VAL A 52 -18.72 -11.21 20.32
CA VAL A 52 -19.34 -11.22 18.98
C VAL A 52 -19.65 -9.80 18.48
N TYR A 53 -19.98 -8.87 19.38
CA TYR A 53 -20.23 -7.48 19.03
C TYR A 53 -18.98 -6.82 18.44
N LYS A 54 -17.81 -7.02 19.06
CA LYS A 54 -16.55 -6.48 18.53
C LYS A 54 -16.18 -7.10 17.18
N GLU A 55 -16.41 -8.40 16.99
CA GLU A 55 -16.19 -9.04 15.68
C GLU A 55 -17.10 -8.46 14.59
N ARG A 56 -18.39 -8.30 14.88
CA ARG A 56 -19.37 -7.72 13.95
C ARG A 56 -19.04 -6.28 13.60
N GLU A 57 -18.62 -5.46 14.57
CA GLU A 57 -18.16 -4.08 14.32
C GLU A 57 -16.91 -4.03 13.42
N ILE A 58 -15.97 -4.97 13.60
CA ILE A 58 -14.82 -5.08 12.72
C ILE A 58 -15.27 -5.41 11.28
N VAL A 59 -16.22 -6.33 11.12
CA VAL A 59 -16.77 -6.68 9.80
C VAL A 59 -17.48 -5.49 9.17
N ARG A 60 -18.31 -4.75 9.91
CA ARG A 60 -18.96 -3.52 9.43
C ARG A 60 -17.94 -2.49 8.96
N GLY A 61 -16.88 -2.25 9.73
CA GLY A 61 -15.78 -1.36 9.32
C GLY A 61 -15.09 -1.81 8.02
N ARG A 62 -14.92 -3.12 7.82
CA ARG A 62 -14.39 -3.68 6.56
C ARG A 62 -15.33 -3.53 5.38
N ILE A 63 -16.63 -3.78 5.58
CA ILE A 63 -17.68 -3.57 4.56
C ILE A 63 -17.65 -2.11 4.10
N ARG A 64 -17.57 -1.15 5.04
CA ARG A 64 -17.47 0.27 4.71
C ARG A 64 -16.25 0.59 3.85
N LEU A 65 -15.07 0.05 4.18
CA LEU A 65 -13.87 0.20 3.34
C LEU A 65 -14.04 -0.42 1.94
N ALA A 66 -14.67 -1.60 1.86
CA ALA A 66 -14.97 -2.28 0.61
C ALA A 66 -15.94 -1.48 -0.28
N MET A 67 -16.80 -0.66 0.33
CA MET A 67 -17.68 0.30 -0.34
C MET A 67 -17.02 1.67 -0.59
N GLY A 68 -15.72 1.81 -0.34
CA GLY A 68 -14.99 3.06 -0.55
C GLY A 68 -15.24 4.14 0.53
N LEU A 69 -15.93 3.78 1.61
CA LEU A 69 -16.31 4.68 2.72
C LEU A 69 -15.29 4.64 3.87
N SER A 70 -15.30 5.67 4.72
CA SER A 70 -14.53 5.66 5.96
C SER A 70 -15.07 4.60 6.93
N PRO A 71 -14.19 3.83 7.61
CA PRO A 71 -14.61 2.72 8.47
C PRO A 71 -15.36 3.20 9.72
N ASP A 72 -15.04 4.40 10.21
CA ASP A 72 -15.73 5.08 11.29
C ASP A 72 -16.66 6.16 10.71
N VAL A 73 -17.90 6.21 11.23
CA VAL A 73 -18.91 7.21 10.84
C VAL A 73 -18.70 8.52 11.59
N LEU A 74 -18.21 8.46 12.84
CA LEU A 74 -18.05 9.62 13.71
C LEU A 74 -16.79 10.42 13.38
N SER A 75 -15.77 9.73 12.84
CA SER A 75 -14.50 10.32 12.44
C SER A 75 -14.21 9.97 10.97
N PRO A 76 -14.94 10.55 10.00
CA PRO A 76 -14.64 10.34 8.59
C PRO A 76 -13.23 10.84 8.25
N THR A 77 -12.63 10.22 7.26
CA THR A 77 -11.27 10.52 6.79
C THR A 77 -11.26 10.48 5.27
N ASP A 78 -10.59 11.43 4.63
CA ASP A 78 -10.45 11.44 3.18
C ASP A 78 -9.34 10.50 2.69
N ASN A 79 -8.40 10.14 3.56
CA ASN A 79 -7.32 9.21 3.26
C ASN A 79 -7.83 7.89 2.66
N VAL A 80 -7.11 7.41 1.66
CA VAL A 80 -7.31 6.06 1.13
C VAL A 80 -7.01 5.00 2.19
N VAL A 81 -5.96 5.21 2.98
CA VAL A 81 -5.55 4.32 4.08
C VAL A 81 -6.23 4.79 5.37
N ALA A 82 -6.99 3.91 6.01
CA ALA A 82 -7.76 4.24 7.20
C ALA A 82 -7.70 3.12 8.25
N VAL A 83 -7.87 3.51 9.52
CA VAL A 83 -7.91 2.60 10.66
C VAL A 83 -9.35 2.26 10.99
N ILE A 84 -9.65 0.98 11.18
CA ILE A 84 -10.90 0.47 11.75
C ILE A 84 -10.73 0.50 13.28
N PRO A 85 -11.34 1.45 14.02
CA PRO A 85 -11.06 1.63 15.44
C PRO A 85 -11.37 0.37 16.26
N ALA A 86 -12.49 -0.30 15.96
CA ALA A 86 -12.88 -1.55 16.62
C ALA A 86 -11.88 -2.71 16.43
N ALA A 87 -11.08 -2.68 15.36
CA ALA A 87 -10.07 -3.69 15.08
C ALA A 87 -8.71 -3.36 15.69
N CYS A 88 -8.44 -2.09 16.00
CA CYS A 88 -7.21 -1.66 16.63
C CYS A 88 -7.11 -2.31 18.01
N ASP A 89 -6.05 -3.08 18.20
CA ASP A 89 -5.67 -3.54 19.52
C ASP A 89 -4.94 -2.39 20.20
N ASP A 90 -5.23 -2.16 21.48
CA ASP A 90 -4.53 -1.17 22.29
C ASP A 90 -3.17 -1.73 22.68
N CYS A 91 -2.31 -1.96 21.67
CA CYS A 91 -1.01 -2.55 21.90
C CYS A 91 -0.20 -1.65 22.85
N PRO A 92 0.58 -2.19 23.79
CA PRO A 92 1.27 -1.37 24.78
C PRO A 92 2.14 -0.29 24.13
N ILE A 93 2.04 0.93 24.67
CA ILE A 93 2.67 2.15 24.15
C ILE A 93 4.12 2.30 24.67
N GLN A 94 4.51 1.53 25.70
CA GLN A 94 5.85 1.60 26.27
C GLN A 94 6.90 1.02 25.33
N ASP A 95 7.82 1.86 24.83
CA ASP A 95 8.86 1.44 23.88
C ASP A 95 9.79 0.36 24.44
N TYR A 96 10.13 0.39 25.74
CA TYR A 96 10.96 -0.64 26.37
C TYR A 96 10.31 -1.20 27.63
N PHE A 97 10.27 -2.53 27.72
CA PHE A 97 9.65 -3.27 28.83
C PHE A 97 10.60 -4.32 29.39
N VAL A 98 10.60 -4.48 30.71
CA VAL A 98 11.37 -5.55 31.39
C VAL A 98 10.48 -6.78 31.57
N SER A 99 10.78 -7.83 30.80
CA SER A 99 10.06 -9.11 30.86
C SER A 99 10.39 -9.91 32.12
N ASP A 100 9.65 -10.99 32.31
CA ASP A 100 9.84 -11.91 33.45
C ASP A 100 11.09 -12.80 33.29
N ILE A 101 11.82 -12.68 32.18
CA ILE A 101 13.14 -13.28 31.98
C ILE A 101 14.20 -12.58 32.85
N CYS A 102 13.93 -11.36 33.32
CA CYS A 102 14.87 -10.59 34.12
C CYS A 102 15.28 -11.36 35.39
N ARG A 103 16.60 -11.56 35.57
CA ARG A 103 17.17 -12.29 36.72
C ARG A 103 17.63 -11.39 37.87
N PHE A 104 17.30 -10.11 37.81
CA PHE A 104 17.71 -9.10 38.80
C PHE A 104 19.18 -9.22 39.22
N CYS A 105 20.07 -9.27 38.21
CA CYS A 105 21.47 -9.58 38.42
C CYS A 105 22.23 -8.49 39.20
N LEU A 106 23.24 -8.90 39.96
CA LEU A 106 24.11 -7.99 40.72
C LEU A 106 24.87 -7.02 39.81
N GLY A 107 25.24 -7.46 38.59
CA GLY A 107 26.02 -6.65 37.65
C GLY A 107 25.28 -5.41 37.13
N ARG A 108 23.93 -5.38 37.17
CA ARG A 108 23.08 -4.23 36.83
C ARG A 108 23.52 -3.45 35.57
N ALA A 109 24.04 -4.13 34.55
CA ALA A 109 24.55 -3.50 33.33
C ALA A 109 23.51 -2.61 32.63
N CYS A 110 22.25 -3.05 32.63
CA CYS A 110 21.14 -2.26 32.09
C CYS A 110 20.91 -0.93 32.85
N LEU A 111 21.09 -0.91 34.17
CA LEU A 111 20.99 0.30 34.99
C LEU A 111 22.13 1.26 34.64
N ASN A 112 23.37 0.75 34.60
CA ASN A 112 24.57 1.54 34.30
C ASN A 112 24.57 2.09 32.86
N ALA A 113 23.93 1.38 31.92
CA ALA A 113 23.77 1.83 30.55
C ALA A 113 22.75 2.97 30.40
N CYS A 114 21.88 3.19 31.40
CA CYS A 114 20.84 4.21 31.33
C CYS A 114 21.39 5.59 31.73
N ARG A 115 21.57 6.48 30.74
CA ARG A 115 22.01 7.87 30.98
C ARG A 115 20.92 8.83 31.43
N PHE A 116 19.66 8.39 31.37
CA PHE A 116 18.48 9.23 31.64
C PHE A 116 17.82 8.93 33.00
N GLY A 117 18.38 8.00 33.78
CA GLY A 117 17.79 7.60 35.07
C GLY A 117 16.41 6.95 34.94
N ALA A 118 16.11 6.35 33.78
CA ALA A 118 14.83 5.70 33.50
C ALA A 118 14.74 4.28 34.08
N LEU A 119 15.87 3.66 34.46
CA LEU A 119 15.88 2.33 35.08
C LEU A 119 16.01 2.45 36.59
N ALA A 120 15.21 1.64 37.30
CA ALA A 120 15.27 1.52 38.75
C ALA A 120 15.13 0.04 39.17
N PRO A 121 15.78 -0.37 40.27
CA PRO A 121 15.50 -1.68 40.87
C PRO A 121 14.05 -1.72 41.38
N GLY A 122 13.29 -2.73 40.98
CA GLY A 122 12.03 -3.10 41.64
C GLY A 122 12.26 -4.23 42.65
N ASP A 123 11.18 -4.90 43.03
CA ASP A 123 11.22 -5.93 44.08
C ASP A 123 11.95 -7.21 43.61
N THR A 124 11.58 -7.70 42.41
CA THR A 124 12.09 -8.97 41.86
C THR A 124 12.72 -8.82 40.46
N LYS A 125 12.59 -7.64 39.84
CA LYS A 125 13.14 -7.32 38.53
C LYS A 125 13.41 -5.83 38.39
N MET A 126 14.18 -5.46 37.39
CA MET A 126 14.34 -4.06 37.01
C MET A 126 13.01 -3.48 36.51
N ARG A 127 12.77 -2.19 36.73
CA ARG A 127 11.62 -1.45 36.22
C ARG A 127 12.10 -0.27 35.37
N ILE A 128 11.37 0.01 34.29
CA ILE A 128 11.62 1.17 33.43
C ILE A 128 10.51 2.20 33.69
N ASP A 129 10.92 3.41 34.04
CA ASP A 129 10.07 4.60 34.09
C ASP A 129 9.94 5.16 32.66
N SER A 130 8.77 4.96 32.06
CA SER A 130 8.49 5.39 30.69
C SER A 130 8.52 6.91 30.52
N ALA A 131 8.27 7.70 31.58
CA ALA A 131 8.31 9.15 31.50
C ALA A 131 9.74 9.70 31.32
N LYS A 132 10.74 8.97 31.83
CA LYS A 132 12.17 9.32 31.71
C LYS A 132 12.86 8.65 30.53
N CYS A 133 12.30 7.55 30.01
CA CYS A 133 12.90 6.80 28.92
C CYS A 133 12.93 7.63 27.62
N LYS A 134 14.09 7.66 26.95
CA LYS A 134 14.27 8.28 25.63
C LYS A 134 14.41 7.25 24.49
N SER A 135 14.04 6.01 24.78
CA SER A 135 13.99 4.91 23.80
C SER A 135 15.28 4.68 23.01
N CYS A 136 16.44 4.91 23.64
CA CYS A 136 17.76 4.80 22.99
C CYS A 136 18.29 3.34 22.86
N GLY A 137 17.63 2.38 23.50
CA GLY A 137 17.96 0.95 23.44
C GLY A 137 19.26 0.51 24.11
N LEU A 138 20.00 1.40 24.77
CA LEU A 138 21.26 1.06 25.42
C LEU A 138 21.08 0.00 26.51
N CYS A 139 20.00 0.11 27.30
CA CYS A 139 19.67 -0.85 28.36
C CYS A 139 19.33 -2.24 27.81
N ALA A 140 18.63 -2.31 26.67
CA ALA A 140 18.34 -3.57 25.98
C ALA A 140 19.61 -4.24 25.45
N ARG A 141 20.47 -3.49 24.76
CA ARG A 141 21.78 -3.99 24.28
C ARG A 141 22.70 -4.45 25.41
N ALA A 142 22.63 -3.80 26.58
CA ALA A 142 23.46 -4.14 27.73
C ALA A 142 22.94 -5.35 28.53
N CYS A 143 21.72 -5.83 28.28
CA CYS A 143 21.14 -6.94 29.03
C CYS A 143 21.66 -8.29 28.51
N PRO A 144 22.45 -9.05 29.29
CA PRO A 144 23.00 -10.33 28.81
C PRO A 144 21.94 -11.42 28.64
N PHE A 145 20.78 -11.25 29.29
CA PHE A 145 19.66 -12.20 29.24
C PHE A 145 18.59 -11.82 28.22
N GLY A 146 18.75 -10.69 27.49
CA GLY A 146 17.71 -10.19 26.58
C GLY A 146 16.37 -9.87 27.26
N ALA A 147 16.38 -9.59 28.57
CA ALA A 147 15.16 -9.40 29.36
C ALA A 147 14.47 -8.05 29.13
N ILE A 148 15.14 -7.09 28.46
CA ILE A 148 14.58 -5.79 28.14
C ILE A 148 14.21 -5.78 26.66
N ILE A 149 12.92 -5.77 26.39
CA ILE A 149 12.35 -5.94 25.05
C ILE A 149 11.91 -4.57 24.53
N HIS A 150 12.31 -4.26 23.30
CA HIS A 150 11.75 -3.14 22.55
C HIS A 150 10.36 -3.54 22.03
N ARG A 151 9.32 -2.83 22.44
CA ARG A 151 7.93 -3.08 22.04
C ARG A 151 7.43 -1.87 21.25
N GLU A 152 7.76 -1.83 19.97
CA GLU A 152 7.18 -0.86 19.04
C GLU A 152 5.96 -1.48 18.35
N ARG A 153 4.87 -0.72 18.20
CA ARG A 153 3.72 -1.22 17.45
C ARG A 153 4.13 -1.43 15.98
N PRO A 154 3.82 -2.59 15.36
CA PRO A 154 4.21 -2.88 13.98
C PRO A 154 3.78 -1.83 12.96
N CYS A 155 2.62 -1.19 13.16
CA CYS A 155 2.13 -0.13 12.27
C CYS A 155 3.00 1.14 12.31
N LYS A 156 3.54 1.50 13.49
CA LYS A 156 4.43 2.66 13.67
C LYS A 156 5.81 2.36 13.12
N GLN A 157 6.36 1.19 13.46
CA GLN A 157 7.66 0.73 12.95
C GLN A 157 7.68 0.69 11.41
N ALA A 158 6.58 0.25 10.78
CA ALA A 158 6.47 0.17 9.33
C ALA A 158 6.27 1.53 8.63
N CYS A 159 6.06 2.63 9.35
CA CYS A 159 5.77 3.93 8.76
C CYS A 159 7.06 4.74 8.54
N PRO A 160 7.55 4.91 7.29
CA PRO A 160 8.84 5.56 7.03
C PRO A 160 8.86 7.06 7.35
N VAL A 161 7.68 7.68 7.38
CA VAL A 161 7.46 9.12 7.56
C VAL A 161 6.88 9.49 8.93
N GLY A 162 6.72 8.50 9.84
CA GLY A 162 6.22 8.75 11.20
C GLY A 162 4.81 9.34 11.26
N ALA A 163 3.93 8.98 10.31
CA ALA A 163 2.55 9.47 10.25
C ALA A 163 1.59 8.75 11.22
N ILE A 164 2.02 7.65 11.86
CA ILE A 164 1.18 6.90 12.81
C ILE A 164 1.35 7.47 14.23
N PHE A 165 0.23 7.84 14.85
CA PHE A 165 0.17 8.28 16.25
C PHE A 165 -1.01 7.61 16.98
N TYR A 166 -1.17 7.89 18.28
CA TYR A 166 -2.22 7.31 19.11
C TYR A 166 -3.01 8.42 19.81
N ASP A 167 -4.32 8.24 19.90
CA ASP A 167 -5.17 9.10 20.72
C ASP A 167 -5.08 8.74 22.22
N GLU A 168 -5.83 9.47 23.05
CA GLU A 168 -5.88 9.27 24.51
C GLU A 168 -6.36 7.87 24.91
N ALA A 169 -7.16 7.23 24.05
CA ALA A 169 -7.65 5.86 24.24
C ALA A 169 -6.67 4.80 23.69
N GLY A 170 -5.48 5.21 23.23
CA GLY A 170 -4.48 4.31 22.68
C GLY A 170 -4.83 3.77 21.28
N ILE A 171 -5.84 4.30 20.62
CA ILE A 171 -6.25 3.87 19.27
C ILE A 171 -5.33 4.51 18.23
N CYS A 172 -4.92 3.70 17.26
CA CYS A 172 -4.10 4.14 16.13
C CYS A 172 -4.84 5.19 15.28
N LYS A 173 -4.18 6.33 15.04
CA LYS A 173 -4.61 7.39 14.14
C LYS A 173 -3.50 7.68 13.13
N ILE A 174 -3.90 8.20 11.96
CA ILE A 174 -2.99 8.52 10.85
C ILE A 174 -3.01 10.03 10.65
N ASP A 175 -1.85 10.66 10.75
CA ASP A 175 -1.67 12.08 10.43
C ASP A 175 -1.71 12.25 8.92
N GLU A 176 -2.81 12.81 8.42
CA GLU A 176 -3.05 12.97 6.98
C GLU A 176 -2.02 13.91 6.33
N SER A 177 -1.51 14.90 7.07
CA SER A 177 -0.51 15.85 6.57
C SER A 177 0.85 15.19 6.30
N LYS A 178 1.17 14.13 7.03
CA LYS A 178 2.44 13.39 6.90
C LYS A 178 2.32 12.13 6.05
N CYS A 179 1.13 11.53 5.99
CA CYS A 179 0.91 10.26 5.32
C CYS A 179 1.25 10.36 3.83
N ILE A 180 1.92 9.33 3.31
CA ILE A 180 2.28 9.20 1.88
C ILE A 180 1.51 8.06 1.19
N HIS A 181 0.53 7.49 1.89
CA HIS A 181 -0.36 6.42 1.40
C HIS A 181 0.33 5.14 0.88
N CYS A 182 1.57 4.86 1.30
CA CYS A 182 2.34 3.71 0.81
C CYS A 182 1.78 2.34 1.21
N GLY A 183 0.85 2.27 2.17
CA GLY A 183 0.17 1.04 2.58
C GLY A 183 1.01 0.06 3.42
N HIS A 184 2.26 0.37 3.76
CA HIS A 184 3.11 -0.54 4.55
C HIS A 184 2.50 -0.91 5.91
N CYS A 185 1.80 0.02 6.55
CA CYS A 185 1.11 -0.22 7.82
C CYS A 185 -0.06 -1.22 7.71
N ILE A 186 -0.64 -1.42 6.52
CA ILE A 186 -1.72 -2.40 6.29
C ILE A 186 -1.17 -3.82 6.42
N HIS A 187 -0.08 -4.13 5.72
CA HIS A 187 0.54 -5.45 5.72
C HIS A 187 1.23 -5.80 7.04
N ASN A 188 1.66 -4.78 7.80
CA ASN A 188 2.35 -5.00 9.07
C ASN A 188 1.41 -5.09 10.27
N CYS A 189 0.13 -4.73 10.16
CA CYS A 189 -0.80 -4.78 11.28
C CYS A 189 -1.33 -6.22 11.50
N PRO A 190 -0.91 -6.93 12.56
CA PRO A 190 -1.32 -8.32 12.79
C PRO A 190 -2.80 -8.44 13.20
N PHE A 191 -3.44 -7.32 13.54
CA PHE A 191 -4.87 -7.27 13.86
C PHE A 191 -5.75 -6.95 12.65
N GLY A 192 -5.13 -6.63 11.50
CA GLY A 192 -5.81 -6.19 10.31
C GLY A 192 -6.61 -4.90 10.53
N ALA A 193 -6.17 -4.06 11.47
CA ALA A 193 -6.88 -2.86 11.88
C ALA A 193 -6.77 -1.71 10.87
N ILE A 194 -5.77 -1.75 9.99
CA ILE A 194 -5.55 -0.73 8.98
C ILE A 194 -5.91 -1.34 7.63
N GLY A 195 -6.71 -0.63 6.84
CA GLY A 195 -7.13 -1.05 5.51
C GLY A 195 -7.13 0.11 4.52
N SER A 196 -7.45 -0.19 3.26
CA SER A 196 -7.60 0.82 2.22
C SER A 196 -9.05 0.87 1.74
N LYS A 197 -9.55 2.07 1.42
CA LYS A 197 -10.78 2.24 0.62
C LYS A 197 -10.66 1.51 -0.71
N ILE A 198 -11.75 0.89 -1.15
CA ILE A 198 -11.82 0.05 -2.34
C ILE A 198 -12.88 0.63 -3.28
N TYR A 199 -12.60 0.63 -4.58
CA TYR A 199 -13.47 1.23 -5.61
C TYR A 199 -14.01 0.17 -6.59
N ALA A 200 -14.01 -1.10 -6.19
CA ALA A 200 -14.49 -2.20 -7.04
C ALA A 200 -15.98 -2.04 -7.37
N ILE A 201 -16.79 -1.54 -6.42
CA ILE A 201 -18.22 -1.28 -6.64
C ILE A 201 -18.42 -0.20 -7.71
N ASP A 202 -17.61 0.85 -7.69
CA ASP A 202 -17.69 1.92 -8.70
C ASP A 202 -17.32 1.40 -10.09
N VAL A 203 -16.32 0.51 -10.18
CA VAL A 203 -15.95 -0.18 -11.42
C VAL A 203 -17.08 -1.08 -11.92
N ILE A 204 -17.71 -1.86 -11.02
CA ILE A 204 -18.86 -2.71 -11.35
C ILE A 204 -20.01 -1.88 -11.90
N ARG A 205 -20.34 -0.76 -11.24
CA ARG A 205 -21.37 0.18 -11.72
C ARG A 205 -21.02 0.71 -13.11
N ALA A 206 -19.79 1.16 -13.33
CA ALA A 206 -19.36 1.65 -14.65
C ALA A 206 -19.51 0.58 -15.76
N ILE A 207 -19.18 -0.69 -15.47
CA ILE A 207 -19.37 -1.80 -16.40
C ILE A 207 -20.87 -2.00 -16.69
N LYS A 208 -21.71 -2.01 -15.65
CA LYS A 208 -23.16 -2.22 -15.78
C LYS A 208 -23.88 -1.08 -16.48
N ASP A 209 -23.41 0.15 -16.31
CA ASP A 209 -23.89 1.33 -17.02
C ASP A 209 -23.53 1.31 -18.52
N GLY A 210 -22.85 0.27 -19.00
CA GLY A 210 -22.46 0.11 -20.40
C GLY A 210 -21.28 0.97 -20.83
N LYS A 211 -20.56 1.58 -19.87
CA LYS A 211 -19.36 2.36 -20.18
C LYS A 211 -18.25 1.44 -20.70
N ARG A 212 -17.39 1.98 -21.57
CA ARG A 212 -16.21 1.24 -22.04
C ARG A 212 -15.13 1.26 -20.96
N VAL A 213 -15.16 0.26 -20.08
CA VAL A 213 -14.19 0.14 -18.97
C VAL A 213 -12.95 -0.63 -19.42
N ILE A 214 -11.78 0.01 -19.41
CA ILE A 214 -10.50 -0.58 -19.83
C ILE A 214 -9.60 -0.76 -18.61
N ALA A 215 -9.13 -2.00 -18.41
CA ALA A 215 -8.17 -2.31 -17.36
C ALA A 215 -6.74 -1.96 -17.79
N MET A 216 -5.96 -1.36 -16.90
CA MET A 216 -4.55 -1.03 -17.11
C MET A 216 -3.71 -1.80 -16.08
N CYS A 217 -3.08 -2.90 -16.50
CA CYS A 217 -2.36 -3.79 -15.60
C CYS A 217 -0.90 -3.38 -15.41
N ALA A 218 -0.46 -3.26 -14.15
CA ALA A 218 0.90 -2.90 -13.78
C ALA A 218 1.93 -3.93 -14.32
N PRO A 219 3.19 -3.54 -14.56
CA PRO A 219 4.23 -4.49 -14.98
C PRO A 219 4.42 -5.68 -14.03
N ALA A 220 4.23 -5.46 -12.73
CA ALA A 220 4.30 -6.51 -11.70
C ALA A 220 3.18 -7.56 -11.80
N THR A 221 2.29 -7.49 -12.80
CA THR A 221 1.23 -8.47 -13.03
C THR A 221 1.84 -9.77 -13.55
N GLU A 222 2.94 -9.68 -14.30
CA GLU A 222 3.67 -10.85 -14.77
C GLU A 222 4.28 -11.63 -13.60
N GLY A 223 4.05 -12.94 -13.57
CA GLY A 223 4.54 -13.81 -12.50
C GLY A 223 3.71 -13.77 -11.22
N GLN A 224 2.65 -12.97 -11.13
CA GLN A 224 1.83 -12.84 -9.92
C GLN A 224 0.84 -13.99 -9.70
N PHE A 225 0.32 -14.58 -10.78
CA PHE A 225 -0.82 -15.52 -10.74
C PHE A 225 -0.45 -16.98 -11.05
N GLY A 226 0.82 -17.33 -10.87
CA GLY A 226 1.31 -18.70 -11.00
C GLY A 226 1.94 -19.03 -12.37
N PRO A 227 2.49 -20.25 -12.51
CA PRO A 227 3.19 -20.66 -13.72
C PRO A 227 2.22 -20.78 -14.91
N GLY A 228 2.65 -20.31 -16.08
CA GLY A 228 1.86 -20.33 -17.31
C GLY A 228 0.79 -19.23 -17.42
N VAL A 229 0.63 -18.38 -16.40
CA VAL A 229 -0.31 -17.25 -16.43
C VAL A 229 0.42 -15.98 -16.88
N GLY A 230 0.17 -15.58 -18.13
CA GLY A 230 0.70 -14.36 -18.73
C GLY A 230 -0.31 -13.21 -18.78
N MET A 231 0.07 -12.10 -19.43
CA MET A 231 -0.82 -10.94 -19.62
C MET A 231 -2.07 -11.29 -20.43
N ALA A 232 -1.97 -12.17 -21.44
CA ALA A 232 -3.11 -12.66 -22.20
C ALA A 232 -4.15 -13.38 -21.32
N SER A 233 -3.70 -14.19 -20.36
CA SER A 233 -4.58 -14.86 -19.39
C SER A 233 -5.36 -13.86 -18.54
N VAL A 234 -4.69 -12.83 -18.06
CA VAL A 234 -5.30 -11.77 -17.25
C VAL A 234 -6.29 -10.95 -18.09
N ARG A 235 -5.94 -10.62 -19.33
CA ARG A 235 -6.83 -9.97 -20.30
C ARG A 235 -8.09 -10.78 -20.54
N ALA A 236 -7.95 -12.08 -20.80
CA ALA A 236 -9.08 -12.98 -21.04
C ALA A 236 -10.02 -13.06 -19.83
N ALA A 237 -9.47 -13.16 -18.61
CA ALA A 237 -10.25 -13.16 -17.38
C ALA A 237 -11.01 -11.83 -17.17
N LEU A 238 -10.34 -10.69 -17.34
CA LEU A 238 -10.96 -9.37 -17.21
C LEU A 238 -12.10 -9.17 -18.22
N LYS A 239 -11.90 -9.60 -19.48
CA LYS A 239 -12.96 -9.53 -20.50
C LYS A 239 -14.17 -10.41 -20.15
N LYS A 240 -13.95 -11.62 -19.61
CA LYS A 240 -15.04 -12.48 -19.09
C LYS A 240 -15.81 -11.83 -17.92
N ALA A 241 -15.11 -11.09 -17.06
CA ALA A 241 -15.73 -10.39 -15.95
C ALA A 241 -16.58 -9.19 -16.38
N GLY A 242 -16.28 -8.58 -17.54
CA GLY A 242 -17.08 -7.50 -18.15
C GLY A 242 -16.27 -6.27 -18.56
N PHE A 243 -14.93 -6.28 -18.41
CA PHE A 243 -14.10 -5.20 -18.95
C PHE A 243 -14.10 -5.23 -20.48
N ALA A 244 -14.06 -4.06 -21.11
CA ALA A 244 -14.02 -3.93 -22.56
C ALA A 244 -12.68 -4.42 -23.13
N ASP A 245 -11.58 -4.06 -22.48
CA ASP A 245 -10.25 -4.59 -22.79
C ASP A 245 -9.27 -4.44 -21.61
N MET A 246 -8.05 -4.96 -21.80
CA MET A 246 -6.89 -4.76 -20.91
C MET A 246 -5.70 -4.24 -21.72
N VAL A 247 -4.95 -3.30 -21.16
CA VAL A 247 -3.73 -2.70 -21.73
C VAL A 247 -2.60 -2.75 -20.69
N GLU A 248 -1.38 -3.03 -21.14
CA GLU A 248 -0.22 -3.08 -20.25
C GLU A 248 0.25 -1.69 -19.83
N VAL A 249 0.42 -1.46 -18.53
CA VAL A 249 1.06 -0.24 -18.01
C VAL A 249 2.57 -0.22 -18.30
N GLY A 250 3.16 -1.36 -18.67
CA GLY A 250 4.55 -1.42 -19.15
C GLY A 250 4.79 -0.52 -20.37
N LEU A 251 3.79 -0.39 -21.26
CA LEU A 251 3.81 0.58 -22.37
C LEU A 251 3.96 2.02 -21.84
N GLY A 252 3.25 2.34 -20.76
CA GLY A 252 3.42 3.60 -20.04
C GLY A 252 4.80 3.76 -19.42
N GLY A 253 5.44 2.65 -19.04
CA GLY A 253 6.83 2.61 -18.60
C GLY A 253 7.77 3.09 -19.69
N ASP A 254 7.61 2.56 -20.91
CA ASP A 254 8.39 2.98 -22.08
C ASP A 254 8.16 4.46 -22.43
N MET A 255 6.90 4.91 -22.43
CA MET A 255 6.55 6.32 -22.66
C MET A 255 7.17 7.24 -21.60
N THR A 256 7.12 6.83 -20.33
CA THR A 256 7.69 7.57 -19.19
C THR A 256 9.21 7.62 -19.32
N ALA A 257 9.87 6.49 -19.59
CA ALA A 257 11.32 6.42 -19.73
C ALA A 257 11.82 7.32 -20.86
N ALA A 258 11.15 7.31 -22.01
CA ALA A 258 11.51 8.16 -23.15
C ALA A 258 11.35 9.66 -22.85
N SER A 259 10.33 10.05 -22.07
CA SER A 259 10.13 11.44 -21.66
C SER A 259 11.13 11.87 -20.58
N GLU A 260 11.28 11.06 -19.55
CA GLU A 260 12.17 11.32 -18.40
C GLU A 260 13.64 11.30 -18.82
N ALA A 261 14.01 10.50 -19.84
CA ALA A 261 15.35 10.54 -20.45
C ALA A 261 15.67 11.91 -21.06
N LYS A 262 14.71 12.55 -21.76
CA LYS A 262 14.91 13.89 -22.34
C LYS A 262 15.12 14.93 -21.25
N GLU A 263 14.27 14.92 -20.21
CA GLU A 263 14.41 15.80 -19.05
C GLU A 263 15.77 15.62 -18.36
N TRP A 264 16.23 14.38 -18.22
CA TRP A 264 17.54 14.07 -17.62
C TRP A 264 18.72 14.55 -18.46
N ILE A 265 18.66 14.42 -19.79
CA ILE A 265 19.70 14.91 -20.70
C ILE A 265 19.83 16.42 -20.57
N GLU A 266 18.71 17.15 -20.57
CA GLU A 266 18.68 18.60 -20.40
C GLU A 266 19.19 19.02 -19.02
N ALA A 267 18.67 18.41 -17.95
CA ALA A 267 19.10 18.70 -16.59
C ALA A 267 20.61 18.43 -16.39
N ARG A 268 21.14 17.35 -16.98
CA ARG A 268 22.57 17.02 -16.91
C ARG A 268 23.42 18.08 -17.60
N ARG A 269 23.00 18.59 -18.76
CA ARG A 269 23.71 19.69 -19.46
C ARG A 269 23.75 20.96 -18.62
N GLU A 270 22.72 21.19 -17.81
CA GLU A 270 22.64 22.32 -16.87
C GLU A 270 23.28 22.05 -15.50
N GLY A 271 23.81 20.85 -15.26
CA GLY A 271 24.35 20.44 -13.96
C GLY A 271 23.30 20.27 -12.85
N LYS A 272 22.01 20.18 -13.20
CA LYS A 272 20.90 19.93 -12.28
C LYS A 272 20.76 18.44 -11.99
N LYS A 273 20.23 18.13 -10.80
CA LYS A 273 19.87 16.75 -10.40
C LYS A 273 18.37 16.58 -10.52
N LEU A 274 17.91 15.43 -11.01
CA LEU A 274 16.50 15.07 -11.03
C LEU A 274 16.20 13.86 -10.16
N THR A 275 14.96 13.77 -9.72
CA THR A 275 14.36 12.66 -8.98
C THR A 275 13.24 12.07 -9.83
N THR A 276 13.00 10.77 -9.67
CA THR A 276 11.97 10.09 -10.43
C THR A 276 10.56 10.49 -9.99
N SER A 277 9.62 10.48 -10.92
CA SER A 277 8.25 10.97 -10.69
C SER A 277 7.16 9.88 -10.64
N CYS A 278 7.50 8.65 -11.00
CA CYS A 278 6.52 7.59 -11.27
C CYS A 278 5.87 6.97 -10.01
N CYS A 279 6.53 7.06 -8.84
CA CYS A 279 6.06 6.51 -7.57
C CYS A 279 5.26 7.56 -6.77
N PRO A 280 3.93 7.42 -6.62
CA PRO A 280 3.10 8.42 -5.95
C PRO A 280 3.43 8.56 -4.46
N ALA A 281 3.85 7.48 -3.80
CA ALA A 281 4.28 7.53 -2.40
C ALA A 281 5.59 8.32 -2.24
N PHE A 282 6.54 8.17 -3.16
CA PHE A 282 7.79 8.93 -3.16
C PHE A 282 7.54 10.41 -3.48
N ILE A 283 6.71 10.72 -4.47
CA ILE A 283 6.30 12.09 -4.78
C ILE A 283 5.59 12.75 -3.60
N SER A 284 4.70 12.04 -2.91
CA SER A 284 4.03 12.54 -1.70
C SER A 284 5.03 12.76 -0.56
N MET A 285 6.04 11.89 -0.44
CA MET A 285 7.13 12.06 0.53
C MET A 285 7.91 13.33 0.28
N LEU A 286 8.37 13.55 -0.96
CA LEU A 286 9.08 14.77 -1.34
C LEU A 286 8.21 16.00 -1.05
N ARG A 287 6.95 16.00 -1.47
CA ARG A 287 6.06 17.16 -1.28
C ARG A 287 5.82 17.50 0.20
N HIS A 288 5.59 16.50 1.05
CA HIS A 288 5.21 16.74 2.45
C HIS A 288 6.42 16.93 3.37
N HIS A 289 7.53 16.24 3.11
CA HIS A 289 8.68 16.16 4.03
C HIS A 289 9.95 16.83 3.49
N PHE A 290 10.04 17.03 2.16
CA PHE A 290 11.21 17.63 1.50
C PHE A 290 10.79 18.65 0.41
N PRO A 291 9.96 19.66 0.73
CA PRO A 291 9.34 20.54 -0.26
C PRO A 291 10.38 21.30 -1.12
N GLU A 292 11.51 21.71 -0.54
CA GLU A 292 12.58 22.35 -1.32
C GLU A 292 13.18 21.44 -2.39
N LEU A 293 13.29 20.14 -2.10
CA LEU A 293 13.81 19.14 -3.03
C LEU A 293 12.76 18.80 -4.10
N TYR A 294 11.49 18.77 -3.69
CA TYR A 294 10.37 18.61 -4.61
C TYR A 294 10.33 19.72 -5.66
N GLU A 295 10.44 20.99 -5.27
CA GLU A 295 10.37 22.12 -6.19
C GLU A 295 11.59 22.23 -7.13
N LYS A 296 12.78 21.81 -6.67
CA LYS A 296 14.03 21.99 -7.44
C LYS A 296 14.42 20.80 -8.31
N ASN A 297 14.00 19.59 -7.95
CA ASN A 297 14.58 18.35 -8.49
C ASN A 297 13.55 17.35 -9.00
N LYS A 298 12.25 17.65 -9.00
CA LYS A 298 11.22 16.70 -9.44
C LYS A 298 11.12 16.68 -10.97
N SER A 299 11.12 15.49 -11.56
CA SER A 299 10.72 15.30 -12.96
C SER A 299 9.25 15.69 -13.17
N GLU A 300 8.95 16.35 -14.29
CA GLU A 300 7.59 16.77 -14.66
C GLU A 300 6.81 15.65 -15.39
N THR A 301 7.55 14.67 -15.92
CA THR A 301 6.99 13.49 -16.58
C THR A 301 5.98 12.78 -15.65
N VAL A 302 4.84 12.38 -16.22
CA VAL A 302 3.78 11.69 -15.47
C VAL A 302 4.08 10.22 -15.28
N SER A 303 3.42 9.57 -14.31
CA SER A 303 3.64 8.15 -14.08
C SER A 303 3.12 7.28 -15.25
N PRO A 304 3.63 6.04 -15.40
CA PRO A 304 3.17 5.09 -16.41
C PRO A 304 1.66 4.89 -16.46
N MET A 305 1.02 4.84 -15.29
CA MET A 305 -0.44 4.72 -15.17
C MET A 305 -1.16 5.91 -15.84
N VAL A 306 -0.67 7.12 -15.58
CA VAL A 306 -1.25 8.34 -16.13
C VAL A 306 -0.95 8.45 -17.62
N ALA A 307 0.24 8.06 -18.07
CA ALA A 307 0.61 8.03 -19.48
C ALA A 307 -0.34 7.14 -20.29
N VAL A 308 -0.57 5.89 -19.85
CA VAL A 308 -1.52 4.98 -20.52
C VAL A 308 -2.96 5.50 -20.43
N SER A 309 -3.38 6.03 -19.27
CA SER A 309 -4.73 6.60 -19.14
C SER A 309 -4.96 7.74 -20.14
N ARG A 310 -4.00 8.65 -20.28
CA ARG A 310 -4.05 9.75 -21.27
C ARG A 310 -4.07 9.24 -22.71
N TYR A 311 -3.25 8.24 -23.00
CA TYR A 311 -3.24 7.60 -24.32
C TYR A 311 -4.60 7.01 -24.67
N LEU A 312 -5.21 6.26 -23.75
CA LEU A 312 -6.54 5.67 -23.94
C LEU A 312 -7.63 6.74 -24.09
N LYS A 313 -7.62 7.77 -23.24
CA LYS A 313 -8.58 8.89 -23.31
C LYS A 313 -8.41 9.76 -24.56
N CYS A 314 -7.24 9.75 -25.19
CA CYS A 314 -7.02 10.39 -26.49
C CYS A 314 -7.70 9.60 -27.62
N LEU A 315 -7.67 8.26 -27.55
CA LEU A 315 -8.31 7.38 -28.53
C LEU A 315 -9.83 7.31 -28.33
N ASP A 316 -10.28 7.27 -27.08
CA ASP A 316 -11.68 7.22 -26.67
C ASP A 316 -11.89 8.12 -25.44
N PRO A 317 -12.33 9.37 -25.63
CA PRO A 317 -12.53 10.33 -24.54
C PRO A 317 -13.53 9.89 -23.46
N ASP A 318 -14.47 9.00 -23.79
CA ASP A 318 -15.52 8.55 -22.88
C ASP A 318 -15.17 7.23 -22.17
N CYS A 319 -13.99 6.65 -22.44
CA CYS A 319 -13.57 5.43 -21.78
C CYS A 319 -13.28 5.65 -20.29
N VAL A 320 -13.59 4.62 -19.49
CA VAL A 320 -13.26 4.58 -18.06
C VAL A 320 -12.01 3.74 -17.87
N THR A 321 -10.95 4.32 -17.32
CA THR A 321 -9.66 3.64 -17.15
C THR A 321 -9.48 3.17 -15.71
N VAL A 322 -9.17 1.87 -15.54
CA VAL A 322 -9.03 1.23 -14.23
C VAL A 322 -7.62 0.67 -14.08
N PHE A 323 -6.80 1.29 -13.25
CA PHE A 323 -5.48 0.76 -12.93
C PHE A 323 -5.58 -0.49 -12.03
N ILE A 324 -4.82 -1.52 -12.34
CA ILE A 324 -4.72 -2.74 -11.53
C ILE A 324 -3.25 -3.00 -11.22
N GLY A 325 -2.88 -3.02 -9.95
CA GLY A 325 -1.48 -3.20 -9.57
C GLY A 325 -1.24 -3.50 -8.09
N PRO A 326 0.01 -3.52 -7.62
CA PRO A 326 0.33 -3.84 -6.23
C PRO A 326 0.21 -2.62 -5.29
N CYS A 327 0.08 -1.41 -5.84
CA CYS A 327 0.29 -0.17 -5.09
C CYS A 327 -1.01 0.45 -4.60
N ILE A 328 -1.14 0.63 -3.27
CA ILE A 328 -2.25 1.36 -2.66
C ILE A 328 -2.16 2.87 -2.93
N ALA A 329 -0.96 3.44 -2.97
CA ALA A 329 -0.77 4.88 -3.19
C ALA A 329 -1.28 5.35 -4.57
N LYS A 330 -1.37 4.45 -5.56
CA LYS A 330 -1.95 4.75 -6.89
C LYS A 330 -3.43 5.17 -6.78
N LYS A 331 -4.17 4.68 -5.79
CA LYS A 331 -5.54 5.12 -5.49
C LYS A 331 -5.66 6.60 -5.08
N THR A 332 -4.59 7.17 -4.52
CA THR A 332 -4.54 8.61 -4.23
C THR A 332 -4.21 9.38 -5.52
N GLU A 333 -3.37 8.82 -6.38
CA GLU A 333 -3.00 9.43 -7.66
C GLU A 333 -4.19 9.54 -8.63
N THR A 334 -5.14 8.59 -8.61
CA THR A 334 -6.39 8.68 -9.38
C THR A 334 -7.29 9.82 -8.90
N LYS A 335 -7.24 10.17 -7.61
CA LYS A 335 -8.02 11.24 -7.00
C LYS A 335 -7.30 12.59 -6.97
N SER A 336 -6.08 12.66 -7.50
CA SER A 336 -5.27 13.88 -7.46
C SER A 336 -5.84 14.95 -8.38
N ARG A 337 -6.25 16.10 -7.82
CA ARG A 337 -6.70 17.26 -8.60
C ARG A 337 -5.59 17.90 -9.44
N TYR A 338 -4.33 17.61 -9.11
CA TYR A 338 -3.16 18.16 -9.81
C TYR A 338 -2.79 17.39 -11.08
N ILE A 339 -3.30 16.17 -11.23
CA ILE A 339 -2.96 15.29 -12.35
C ILE A 339 -4.18 15.21 -13.26
N LYS A 340 -4.15 16.03 -14.31
CA LYS A 340 -5.18 15.99 -15.35
C LYS A 340 -5.17 14.63 -16.07
N ASP A 341 -6.36 14.11 -16.35
CA ASP A 341 -6.60 12.91 -17.15
C ASP A 341 -5.93 11.63 -16.57
N SER A 342 -5.82 11.57 -15.24
CA SER A 342 -5.41 10.37 -14.51
C SER A 342 -6.40 9.20 -14.71
N ALA A 343 -6.02 8.03 -14.21
CA ALA A 343 -6.92 6.88 -14.19
C ALA A 343 -8.16 7.17 -13.33
N ASP A 344 -9.33 6.66 -13.72
CA ASP A 344 -10.57 6.93 -12.99
C ASP A 344 -10.65 6.14 -11.68
N TYR A 345 -10.20 4.88 -11.71
CA TYR A 345 -10.15 4.00 -10.54
C TYR A 345 -8.83 3.24 -10.45
N ALA A 346 -8.49 2.78 -9.25
CA ALA A 346 -7.35 1.90 -9.00
C ALA A 346 -7.74 0.76 -8.06
N LEU A 347 -7.39 -0.47 -8.47
CA LEU A 347 -7.60 -1.70 -7.72
C LEU A 347 -6.26 -2.38 -7.43
N THR A 348 -6.16 -3.00 -6.26
CA THR A 348 -5.05 -3.91 -5.97
C THR A 348 -5.29 -5.29 -6.59
N TYR A 349 -4.26 -6.13 -6.73
CA TYR A 349 -4.47 -7.50 -7.23
C TYR A 349 -5.48 -8.30 -6.42
N GLY A 350 -5.43 -8.22 -5.08
CA GLY A 350 -6.42 -8.89 -4.23
C GLY A 350 -7.84 -8.35 -4.42
N GLU A 351 -7.99 -7.09 -4.82
CA GLU A 351 -9.30 -6.50 -5.14
C GLU A 351 -9.79 -6.93 -6.52
N MET A 352 -8.88 -7.04 -7.50
CA MET A 352 -9.21 -7.60 -8.81
C MET A 352 -9.65 -9.06 -8.69
N VAL A 353 -8.89 -9.90 -7.96
CA VAL A 353 -9.25 -11.32 -7.78
C VAL A 353 -10.63 -11.44 -7.12
N ALA A 354 -10.92 -10.67 -6.08
CA ALA A 354 -12.25 -10.65 -5.46
C ALA A 354 -13.37 -10.25 -6.42
N LEU A 355 -13.10 -9.33 -7.35
CA LEU A 355 -14.04 -8.95 -8.39
C LEU A 355 -14.23 -10.07 -9.42
N LEU A 356 -13.17 -10.76 -9.84
CA LEU A 356 -13.25 -11.90 -10.75
C LEU A 356 -14.02 -13.07 -10.11
N ASP A 357 -13.68 -13.44 -8.87
CA ASP A 357 -14.34 -14.49 -8.09
C ASP A 357 -15.84 -14.19 -7.86
N SER A 358 -16.22 -12.90 -7.78
CA SER A 358 -17.63 -12.51 -7.66
C SER A 358 -18.47 -12.82 -8.92
N ARG A 359 -17.81 -13.09 -10.05
CA ARG A 359 -18.39 -13.49 -11.33
C ARG A 359 -18.05 -14.94 -11.70
N ASP A 360 -17.50 -15.69 -10.75
CA ASP A 360 -17.01 -17.06 -10.93
C ASP A 360 -16.01 -17.17 -12.11
N VAL A 361 -15.16 -16.15 -12.26
CA VAL A 361 -14.12 -16.08 -13.29
C VAL A 361 -12.76 -16.41 -12.69
N GLU A 362 -12.14 -17.48 -13.18
CA GLU A 362 -10.77 -17.85 -12.81
C GLU A 362 -9.75 -17.35 -13.85
N ILE A 363 -8.55 -16.99 -13.38
CA ILE A 363 -7.43 -16.68 -14.25
C ILE A 363 -6.74 -17.99 -14.61
N ALA A 364 -6.85 -18.40 -15.87
CA ALA A 364 -6.26 -19.63 -16.39
C ALA A 364 -5.22 -19.32 -17.48
N PRO A 365 -4.17 -20.15 -17.63
CA PRO A 365 -3.26 -20.09 -18.78
C PRO A 365 -4.02 -20.10 -20.11
N VAL A 366 -3.56 -19.29 -21.06
CA VAL A 366 -4.05 -19.27 -22.45
C VAL A 366 -2.86 -19.37 -23.40
N GLU A 367 -3.07 -19.91 -24.60
CA GLU A 367 -2.01 -20.04 -25.62
C GLU A 367 -1.76 -18.76 -26.43
N GLU A 368 -2.58 -17.73 -26.24
CA GLU A 368 -2.42 -16.43 -26.89
C GLU A 368 -1.22 -15.67 -26.30
N ASP A 369 -0.38 -15.13 -27.18
CA ASP A 369 0.66 -14.18 -26.78
C ASP A 369 0.11 -12.76 -26.84
N TYR A 370 0.38 -11.98 -25.80
CA TYR A 370 -0.03 -10.58 -25.71
C TYR A 370 1.08 -9.80 -25.03
N GLN A 371 1.71 -8.92 -25.81
CA GLN A 371 2.77 -8.05 -25.33
C GLN A 371 2.72 -6.69 -26.01
N GLU A 372 2.60 -5.63 -25.22
CA GLU A 372 2.66 -4.23 -25.68
C GLU A 372 3.91 -3.50 -25.18
N ALA A 373 4.46 -3.95 -24.05
CA ALA A 373 5.58 -3.30 -23.38
C ALA A 373 6.94 -3.90 -23.79
N SER A 374 7.97 -3.06 -23.79
CA SER A 374 9.35 -3.51 -23.90
C SER A 374 9.80 -4.25 -22.63
N VAL A 375 10.94 -4.94 -22.71
CA VAL A 375 11.58 -5.56 -21.54
C VAL A 375 11.92 -4.52 -20.46
N PHE A 376 12.26 -3.30 -20.85
CA PHE A 376 12.57 -2.22 -19.91
C PHE A 376 11.30 -1.69 -19.25
N GLY A 377 10.23 -1.46 -20.02
CA GLY A 377 8.89 -1.13 -19.51
C GLY A 377 8.36 -2.16 -18.51
N LYS A 378 8.57 -3.45 -18.78
CA LYS A 378 8.22 -4.54 -17.84
C LYS A 378 9.06 -4.53 -16.55
N LYS A 379 10.35 -4.18 -16.65
CA LYS A 379 11.27 -4.10 -15.50
C LYS A 379 11.05 -2.90 -14.59
N PHE A 380 10.20 -1.92 -14.94
CA PHE A 380 9.86 -0.78 -14.08
C PHE A 380 9.44 -1.16 -12.65
N ALA A 381 8.85 -2.35 -12.46
CA ALA A 381 8.40 -2.83 -11.16
C ALA A 381 9.55 -3.20 -10.21
N GLY A 382 10.76 -3.46 -10.72
CA GLY A 382 11.94 -3.79 -9.91
C GLY A 382 12.63 -2.56 -9.34
N SER A 383 13.29 -2.71 -8.19
CA SER A 383 14.17 -1.66 -7.66
C SER A 383 15.29 -1.36 -8.68
N GLY A 384 15.48 -0.09 -9.01
CA GLY A 384 16.40 0.35 -10.07
C GLY A 384 15.86 0.17 -11.51
N GLY A 385 14.68 -0.42 -11.69
CA GLY A 385 14.09 -0.68 -13.01
C GLY A 385 13.83 0.59 -13.82
N VAL A 386 13.28 1.63 -13.18
CA VAL A 386 13.03 2.94 -13.79
C VAL A 386 14.33 3.56 -14.31
N ALA A 387 15.34 3.63 -13.46
CA ALA A 387 16.64 4.19 -13.83
C ALA A 387 17.30 3.37 -14.95
N GLY A 388 17.20 2.04 -14.92
CA GLY A 388 17.68 1.19 -15.99
C GLY A 388 16.99 1.47 -17.34
N ALA A 389 15.67 1.68 -17.34
CA ALA A 389 14.93 2.03 -18.54
C ALA A 389 15.27 3.43 -19.07
N VAL A 390 15.43 4.42 -18.19
CA VAL A 390 15.84 5.78 -18.56
C VAL A 390 17.25 5.78 -19.16
N LEU A 391 18.20 5.06 -18.55
CA LEU A 391 19.56 4.94 -19.08
C LEU A 391 19.57 4.28 -20.47
N GLU A 392 18.74 3.26 -20.69
CA GLU A 392 18.65 2.65 -22.01
C GLU A 392 18.06 3.62 -23.03
N ALA A 393 16.97 4.32 -22.70
CA ALA A 393 16.40 5.34 -23.58
C ALA A 393 17.41 6.45 -23.91
N MET A 394 18.27 6.85 -22.97
CA MET A 394 19.36 7.80 -23.23
C MET A 394 20.40 7.25 -24.21
N ARG A 395 20.78 5.97 -24.10
CA ARG A 395 21.72 5.32 -25.03
C ARG A 395 21.14 5.24 -26.44
N GLU A 396 19.86 4.90 -26.56
CA GLU A 396 19.16 4.88 -27.86
C GLU A 396 19.09 6.28 -28.49
N MET A 397 19.11 7.34 -27.68
CA MET A 397 19.22 8.73 -28.13
C MET A 397 20.66 9.19 -28.41
N GLY A 398 21.67 8.31 -28.26
CA GLY A 398 23.07 8.58 -28.57
C GLY A 398 23.88 9.24 -27.44
N GLU A 399 23.39 9.23 -26.20
CA GLU A 399 24.08 9.81 -25.05
C GLU A 399 24.99 8.79 -24.34
N ASP A 400 26.17 9.23 -23.89
CA ASP A 400 27.06 8.40 -23.05
C ASP A 400 26.56 8.37 -21.61
N THR A 401 26.32 7.16 -21.11
CA THR A 401 25.77 6.89 -19.78
C THR A 401 26.77 6.20 -18.85
N SER A 402 28.02 6.00 -19.28
CA SER A 402 29.04 5.22 -18.57
C SER A 402 29.47 5.82 -17.22
N ASP A 403 29.35 7.13 -17.06
CA ASP A 403 29.70 7.88 -15.85
C ASP A 403 28.53 8.04 -14.86
N ILE A 404 27.31 7.62 -15.23
CA ILE A 404 26.14 7.76 -14.38
C ILE A 404 26.13 6.66 -13.31
N LYS A 405 26.19 7.10 -12.04
CA LYS A 405 26.09 6.21 -10.87
C LYS A 405 24.66 6.21 -10.33
N LEU A 406 24.08 5.03 -10.22
CA LEU A 406 22.75 4.84 -9.66
C LEU A 406 22.82 4.39 -8.21
N MET A 407 22.00 5.00 -7.36
CA MET A 407 21.69 4.48 -6.02
C MET A 407 20.29 3.86 -6.06
N THR A 408 20.21 2.56 -5.89
CA THR A 408 18.93 1.84 -5.77
C THR A 408 18.35 2.05 -4.37
N CYS A 409 17.05 2.33 -4.29
CA CYS A 409 16.32 2.48 -3.04
C CYS A 409 15.12 1.54 -3.04
N ALA A 410 14.97 0.75 -1.99
CA ALA A 410 13.86 -0.14 -1.74
C ALA A 410 13.09 0.30 -0.48
N GLY A 411 11.91 0.90 -0.70
CA GLY A 411 11.03 1.34 0.37
C GLY A 411 11.35 2.74 0.90
N GLY A 412 10.42 3.28 1.69
CA GLY A 412 10.46 4.69 2.08
C GLY A 412 11.60 5.06 3.03
N GLU A 413 12.15 4.11 3.79
CA GLU A 413 13.27 4.40 4.69
C GLU A 413 14.58 4.60 3.91
N GLU A 414 14.85 3.79 2.88
CA GLU A 414 16.01 3.99 2.02
C GLU A 414 15.88 5.26 1.18
N CYS A 415 14.70 5.53 0.62
CA CYS A 415 14.44 6.79 -0.10
C CYS A 415 14.61 8.05 0.75
N ARG A 416 14.47 7.95 2.09
CA ARG A 416 14.68 9.06 3.02
C ARG A 416 16.16 9.27 3.37
N LYS A 417 16.95 8.21 3.29
CA LYS A 417 18.39 8.23 3.59
C LYS A 417 19.21 8.72 2.39
N ALA A 418 18.78 8.34 1.18
CA ALA A 418 19.31 8.83 -0.09
C ALA A 418 18.97 10.31 -0.27
#